data_AF-W7QI40-F1
#
_entry.id   AF-W7QI40-F1
#
_cell.length_a   1.000
_cell.length_b   1.000
_cell.length_c   1.000
_cell.angle_alpha   90.00
_cell.angle_beta   90.00
_cell.angle_gamma   90.00
#
_symmetry.space_group_name_H-M   'P 1'
#
loop_
_entity.id
_entity.type
_entity.pdbx_description
1 polymer ?
#
loop_
_entity_poly.entity_id
_entity_poly.type
_entity_poly.pdbx_seq_one_letter_code
_entity_poly.pdbx_strand_id
1 'polypeptide(L)'
;MPAIFDASWQNWLRENINRGCDPDELYQILVDNGFERNIILQQFIAAQSGQNVAGVTVNAETQLAEQLEVKQTIEKTRLHLAKQLKNNSKFHQIDSDSIELYTVEQFLTARECEQIIDLIKTKLRPSELASFTSDCEFRTSRTCDLGAIDNPLIQMVDQRIYKLMNIEAGFAEVTQGQYYEVGQQFKAHTDYFEGEELTNHGGKMGQRTYTVMIYLNDVEAGGATRFIRQNKAFKPKQGMAVIWNSLTDNLVGNGNTLHQAEPVQAGYKAVITKWFRQHQA
;
A
#
# COMPACT_ATOMS: atom_id res chain seq x y z
N MET A 1 -3.60 -34.55 -12.66
CA MET A 1 -4.34 -33.44 -13.29
C MET A 1 -4.99 -32.64 -12.16
N PRO A 2 -4.89 -31.31 -12.13
CA PRO A 2 -5.59 -30.51 -11.13
C PRO A 2 -7.10 -30.71 -11.28
N ALA A 3 -7.81 -30.77 -10.16
CA ALA A 3 -9.26 -30.93 -10.15
C ALA A 3 -9.92 -29.67 -10.75
N ILE A 4 -10.82 -29.86 -11.71
CA ILE A 4 -11.57 -28.75 -12.34
C ILE A 4 -12.82 -28.49 -11.51
N PHE A 5 -12.99 -27.27 -11.05
CA PHE A 5 -14.16 -26.86 -10.27
C PHE A 5 -15.34 -26.63 -11.22
N ASP A 6 -16.05 -27.70 -11.56
CA ASP A 6 -17.14 -27.72 -12.52
C ASP A 6 -18.52 -27.36 -11.92
N ALA A 7 -19.56 -27.35 -12.76
CA ALA A 7 -20.92 -27.00 -12.35
C ALA A 7 -21.49 -27.90 -11.24
N SER A 8 -21.02 -29.15 -11.11
CA SER A 8 -21.47 -30.06 -10.07
C SER A 8 -20.97 -29.62 -8.69
N TRP A 9 -19.70 -29.20 -8.61
CA TRP A 9 -19.09 -28.66 -7.39
C TRP A 9 -19.63 -27.27 -7.04
N GLN A 10 -19.93 -26.44 -8.04
CA GLN A 10 -20.59 -25.14 -7.82
C GLN A 10 -21.98 -25.30 -7.20
N ASN A 11 -22.78 -26.22 -7.73
CA ASN A 11 -24.10 -26.52 -7.19
C ASN A 11 -24.01 -27.15 -5.79
N TRP A 12 -23.08 -28.09 -5.59
CA TRP A 12 -22.83 -28.69 -4.28
C TRP A 12 -22.47 -27.64 -3.23
N LEU A 13 -21.53 -26.74 -3.52
CA LEU A 13 -21.11 -25.71 -2.57
C LEU A 13 -22.26 -24.77 -2.23
N ARG A 14 -23.01 -24.32 -3.24
CA ARG A 14 -24.16 -23.43 -3.07
C ARG A 14 -25.27 -24.08 -2.25
N GLU A 15 -25.59 -25.34 -2.52
CA GLU A 15 -26.63 -26.06 -1.76
C GLU A 15 -26.25 -26.23 -0.30
N ASN A 16 -24.99 -26.56 0.01
CA ASN A 16 -24.55 -26.74 1.39
C ASN A 16 -24.46 -25.41 2.15
N ILE A 17 -24.06 -24.32 1.49
CA ILE A 17 -24.13 -22.97 2.08
C ILE A 17 -25.60 -22.60 2.38
N ASN A 18 -26.53 -22.86 1.44
CA ASN A 18 -27.95 -22.59 1.64
C ASN A 18 -28.59 -23.46 2.74
N ARG A 19 -28.03 -24.65 3.01
CA ARG A 19 -28.41 -25.52 4.12
C ARG A 19 -27.82 -25.07 5.47
N GLY A 20 -26.95 -24.05 5.48
CA GLY A 20 -26.30 -23.55 6.68
C GLY A 20 -25.17 -24.44 7.19
N CYS A 21 -24.53 -25.23 6.31
CA CYS A 21 -23.36 -26.02 6.66
C CYS A 21 -22.16 -25.12 7.02
N ASP A 22 -21.28 -25.63 7.90
CA ASP A 22 -20.10 -24.91 8.36
C ASP A 22 -19.12 -24.62 7.21
N PRO A 23 -18.78 -23.33 6.93
CA PRO A 23 -17.84 -22.96 5.87
C PRO A 23 -16.46 -23.62 6.00
N ASP A 24 -15.97 -23.88 7.22
CA ASP A 24 -14.65 -24.47 7.45
C ASP A 24 -14.64 -25.96 7.06
N GLU A 25 -15.74 -26.68 7.34
CA GLU A 25 -15.92 -28.07 6.91
C GLU A 25 -16.04 -28.17 5.39
N LEU A 26 -16.79 -27.26 4.76
CA LEU A 26 -16.92 -27.21 3.30
C LEU A 26 -15.58 -26.87 2.62
N TYR A 27 -14.81 -25.97 3.21
CA TYR A 27 -13.46 -25.64 2.74
C TYR A 27 -12.55 -26.87 2.81
N GLN A 28 -12.57 -27.61 3.92
CA GLN A 28 -11.74 -28.81 4.08
C GLN A 28 -12.10 -29.90 3.07
N ILE A 29 -13.40 -30.11 2.81
CA ILE A 29 -13.86 -31.07 1.78
C ILE A 29 -13.30 -30.70 0.40
N LEU A 30 -13.29 -29.41 0.04
CA LEU A 30 -12.77 -28.97 -1.25
C LEU A 30 -11.24 -29.11 -1.34
N VAL A 31 -10.51 -28.85 -0.25
CA VAL A 31 -9.07 -29.11 -0.18
C VAL A 31 -8.77 -30.60 -0.32
N ASP A 32 -9.52 -31.46 0.36
CA ASP A 32 -9.36 -32.92 0.32
C ASP A 32 -9.67 -33.50 -1.07
N ASN A 33 -10.49 -32.80 -1.86
CA ASN A 33 -10.78 -33.13 -3.26
C ASN A 33 -9.77 -32.51 -4.26
N GLY A 34 -8.71 -31.88 -3.77
CA GLY A 34 -7.58 -31.41 -4.58
C GLY A 34 -7.82 -30.08 -5.30
N PHE A 35 -8.76 -29.27 -4.83
CA PHE A 35 -8.95 -27.91 -5.34
C PHE A 35 -7.95 -26.94 -4.71
N GLU A 36 -7.42 -26.03 -5.53
CA GLU A 36 -6.50 -25.00 -5.05
C GLU A 36 -7.24 -23.95 -4.20
N ARG A 37 -6.57 -23.47 -3.15
CA ARG A 37 -7.14 -22.52 -2.17
C ARG A 37 -7.74 -21.26 -2.82
N ASN A 38 -7.09 -20.72 -3.84
CA ASN A 38 -7.58 -19.56 -4.60
C ASN A 38 -8.92 -19.84 -5.30
N ILE A 39 -9.07 -21.02 -5.93
CA ILE A 39 -10.30 -21.44 -6.59
C ILE A 39 -11.41 -21.61 -5.54
N ILE A 40 -11.11 -22.27 -4.42
CA ILE A 40 -12.09 -22.47 -3.35
C ILE A 40 -12.64 -21.13 -2.84
N LEU A 41 -11.76 -20.18 -2.49
CA LEU A 41 -12.16 -18.87 -1.97
C LEU A 41 -13.01 -18.08 -2.98
N GLN A 42 -12.69 -18.14 -4.28
CA GLN A 42 -13.50 -17.51 -5.33
C GLN A 42 -14.91 -18.09 -5.39
N GLN A 43 -15.06 -19.41 -5.24
CA GLN A 43 -16.36 -20.08 -5.32
C GLN A 43 -17.23 -19.82 -4.08
N PHE A 44 -16.64 -19.65 -2.90
CA PHE A 44 -17.37 -19.21 -1.70
C PHE A 44 -17.96 -17.82 -1.86
N ILE A 45 -17.20 -16.87 -2.43
CA ILE A 45 -17.66 -15.51 -2.71
C ILE A 45 -18.80 -15.52 -3.74
N ALA A 46 -18.67 -16.33 -4.79
CA ALA A 46 -19.70 -16.48 -5.81
C ALA A 46 -21.00 -17.10 -5.25
N ALA A 47 -20.89 -18.07 -4.35
CA ALA A 47 -22.05 -18.74 -3.75
C ALA A 47 -22.84 -17.83 -2.79
N GLN A 48 -22.18 -16.93 -2.05
CA GLN A 48 -22.82 -16.02 -1.09
C GLN A 48 -23.49 -14.80 -1.74
N SER A 49 -23.04 -14.39 -2.94
CA SER A 49 -23.54 -13.22 -3.65
C SER A 49 -24.75 -13.48 -4.56
N GLY A 50 -25.20 -14.74 -4.67
CA GLY A 50 -26.37 -15.11 -5.49
C GLY A 50 -26.21 -14.92 -7.00
N GLN A 51 -25.00 -14.61 -7.47
CA GLN A 51 -24.71 -14.48 -8.90
C GLN A 51 -24.28 -15.81 -9.49
N ASN A 52 -24.96 -16.24 -10.56
CA ASN A 52 -24.42 -17.27 -11.45
C ASN A 52 -23.24 -16.66 -12.20
N VAL A 53 -22.01 -16.98 -11.78
CA VAL A 53 -20.80 -16.65 -12.55
C VAL A 53 -20.66 -17.68 -13.69
N ALA A 54 -21.62 -17.64 -14.62
CA ALA A 54 -21.42 -18.20 -15.95
C ALA A 54 -20.45 -17.27 -16.68
N GLY A 55 -19.16 -17.61 -16.65
CA GLY A 55 -18.15 -16.95 -17.48
C GLY A 55 -17.57 -15.66 -16.92
N VAL A 56 -16.81 -15.75 -15.83
CA VAL A 56 -15.58 -14.97 -15.69
C VAL A 56 -14.44 -15.94 -15.46
N THR A 57 -14.13 -16.73 -16.48
CA THR A 57 -12.74 -17.10 -16.69
C THR A 57 -12.02 -15.81 -17.03
N VAL A 58 -11.41 -15.15 -16.03
CA VAL A 58 -10.21 -14.37 -16.36
C VAL A 58 -9.28 -15.40 -16.97
N ASN A 59 -9.10 -15.36 -18.30
CA ASN A 59 -8.27 -16.32 -18.99
C ASN A 59 -6.91 -16.32 -18.28
N ALA A 60 -6.35 -17.49 -17.95
CA ALA A 60 -5.05 -17.58 -17.29
C ALA A 60 -3.98 -16.80 -18.07
N GLU A 61 -4.13 -16.70 -19.40
CA GLU A 61 -3.33 -15.85 -20.28
C GLU A 61 -3.50 -14.35 -20.00
N THR A 62 -4.73 -13.88 -19.74
CA THR A 62 -5.02 -12.49 -19.36
C THR A 62 -4.40 -12.16 -18.00
N GLN A 63 -4.55 -13.03 -17.01
CA GLN A 63 -3.97 -12.81 -15.68
C GLN A 63 -2.43 -12.83 -15.72
N LEU A 64 -1.84 -13.71 -16.54
CA LEU A 64 -0.40 -13.74 -16.77
C LEU A 64 0.09 -12.48 -17.48
N ALA A 65 -0.67 -11.99 -18.47
CA ALA A 65 -0.35 -10.75 -19.19
C ALA A 65 -0.40 -9.53 -18.26
N GLU A 66 -1.43 -9.41 -17.41
CA GLU A 66 -1.55 -8.35 -16.41
C GLU A 66 -0.39 -8.40 -15.41
N GLN A 67 -0.05 -9.59 -14.89
CA GLN A 67 1.12 -9.74 -14.00
C GLN A 67 2.42 -9.35 -14.69
N LEU A 68 2.58 -9.70 -15.98
CA LEU A 68 3.77 -9.35 -16.74
C LEU A 68 3.88 -7.83 -16.95
N GLU A 69 2.77 -7.15 -17.24
CA GLU A 69 2.71 -5.69 -17.38
C GLU A 69 3.08 -4.98 -16.06
N VAL A 70 2.56 -5.48 -14.92
CA VAL A 70 2.92 -4.95 -13.60
C VAL A 70 4.41 -5.16 -13.32
N LYS A 71 4.96 -6.35 -13.61
CA LYS A 71 6.41 -6.62 -13.47
C LYS A 71 7.24 -5.68 -14.34
N GLN A 72 6.85 -5.48 -15.59
CA GLN A 72 7.54 -4.55 -16.50
C GLN A 72 7.52 -3.11 -15.98
N THR A 73 6.40 -2.68 -15.39
CA THR A 73 6.27 -1.35 -14.80
C THR A 73 7.19 -1.19 -13.59
N ILE A 74 7.20 -2.16 -12.67
CA ILE A 74 8.08 -2.16 -11.50
C ILE A 74 9.55 -2.18 -11.92
N GLU A 75 9.94 -3.02 -12.90
CA GLU A 75 11.31 -3.06 -13.41
C GLU A 75 11.72 -1.76 -14.08
N LYS A 76 10.83 -1.12 -14.85
CA LYS A 76 11.09 0.20 -15.44
C LYS A 76 11.34 1.25 -14.36
N THR A 77 10.57 1.25 -13.28
CA THR A 77 10.79 2.12 -12.12
C THR A 77 12.12 1.80 -11.44
N ARG A 78 12.41 0.53 -11.15
CA ARG A 78 13.65 0.08 -10.52
C ARG A 78 14.89 0.52 -11.32
N LEU A 79 14.87 0.31 -12.64
CA LEU A 79 15.92 0.78 -13.55
C LEU A 79 16.06 2.31 -13.57
N HIS A 80 14.94 3.04 -13.45
CA HIS A 80 14.97 4.49 -13.35
C HIS A 80 15.63 4.96 -12.04
N LEU A 81 15.22 4.40 -10.90
CA LEU A 81 15.81 4.72 -9.59
C LEU A 81 17.30 4.35 -9.54
N ALA A 82 17.70 3.23 -10.15
CA ALA A 82 19.10 2.85 -10.29
C ALA A 82 19.94 3.88 -11.07
N LYS A 83 19.34 4.57 -12.05
CA LYS A 83 19.99 5.71 -12.73
C LYS A 83 20.06 6.94 -11.83
N GLN A 84 19.04 7.21 -11.02
CA GLN A 84 19.05 8.32 -10.06
C GLN A 84 20.18 8.17 -9.03
N LEU A 85 20.43 6.96 -8.52
CA LEU A 85 21.55 6.68 -7.61
C LEU A 85 22.91 7.11 -8.16
N LYS A 86 23.13 7.02 -9.46
CA LYS A 86 24.40 7.39 -10.11
C LYS A 86 24.52 8.89 -10.35
N ASN A 87 23.39 9.58 -10.52
CA ASN A 87 23.35 10.95 -11.03
C ASN A 87 22.95 11.99 -9.98
N ASN A 88 22.44 11.56 -8.83
CA ASN A 88 21.96 12.43 -7.77
C ASN A 88 22.63 12.06 -6.44
N SER A 89 23.56 12.91 -5.99
CA SER A 89 24.30 12.71 -4.74
C SER A 89 23.43 12.74 -3.48
N LYS A 90 22.19 13.24 -3.58
CA LYS A 90 21.21 13.25 -2.48
C LYS A 90 20.31 12.01 -2.47
N PHE A 91 20.42 11.14 -3.48
CA PHE A 91 19.64 9.93 -3.63
C PHE A 91 20.47 8.73 -3.18
N HIS A 92 20.00 8.02 -2.17
CA HIS A 92 20.72 6.90 -1.57
C HIS A 92 19.85 5.66 -1.51
N GLN A 93 20.45 4.50 -1.77
CA GLN A 93 19.84 3.20 -1.51
C GLN A 93 20.31 2.72 -0.14
N ILE A 94 19.38 2.18 0.63
CA ILE A 94 19.68 1.51 1.89
C ILE A 94 19.95 0.06 1.56
N ASP A 95 21.12 -0.43 1.97
CA ASP A 95 21.56 -1.79 1.71
C ASP A 95 20.62 -2.80 2.41
N SER A 96 19.96 -3.63 1.60
CA SER A 96 19.08 -4.70 2.06
C SER A 96 18.79 -5.67 0.91
N ASP A 97 18.95 -6.97 1.18
CA ASP A 97 18.56 -8.03 0.25
C ASP A 97 17.05 -8.33 0.28
N SER A 98 16.31 -7.73 1.21
CA SER A 98 14.93 -8.12 1.55
C SER A 98 13.86 -7.10 1.15
N ILE A 99 14.27 -5.86 0.86
CA ILE A 99 13.39 -4.74 0.53
C ILE A 99 14.16 -3.71 -0.31
N GLU A 100 13.50 -3.19 -1.33
CA GLU A 100 13.97 -1.99 -2.04
C GLU A 100 13.64 -0.76 -1.20
N LEU A 101 14.67 -0.09 -0.68
CA LEU A 101 14.51 1.05 0.22
C LEU A 101 15.49 2.16 -0.14
N TYR A 102 14.96 3.37 -0.34
CA TYR A 102 15.72 4.53 -0.77
C TYR A 102 15.41 5.77 0.06
N THR A 103 16.33 6.72 0.08
CA THR A 103 16.12 8.05 0.64
C THR A 103 16.54 9.13 -0.33
N VAL A 104 15.83 10.26 -0.33
CA VAL A 104 16.18 11.45 -1.11
C VAL A 104 16.22 12.66 -0.20
N GLU A 105 17.41 13.21 0.04
CA GLU A 105 17.52 14.43 0.84
C GLU A 105 17.07 15.66 0.05
N GLN A 106 16.47 16.63 0.74
CA GLN A 106 16.06 17.91 0.15
C GLN A 106 15.18 17.74 -1.10
N PHE A 107 14.30 16.73 -1.08
CA PHE A 107 13.32 16.50 -2.14
C PHE A 107 12.29 17.65 -2.20
N LEU A 108 11.89 18.15 -1.04
CA LEU A 108 11.16 19.40 -0.89
C LEU A 108 12.03 20.46 -0.23
N THR A 109 11.79 21.72 -0.57
CA THR A 109 12.38 22.86 0.13
C THR A 109 11.69 23.11 1.47
N ALA A 110 12.36 23.79 2.41
CA ALA A 110 11.77 24.15 3.69
C ALA A 110 10.46 24.95 3.53
N ARG A 111 10.45 25.91 2.60
CA ARG A 111 9.27 26.72 2.28
C ARG A 111 8.09 25.88 1.78
N GLU A 112 8.35 24.94 0.87
CA GLU A 112 7.30 24.02 0.38
C GLU A 112 6.75 23.18 1.53
N CYS A 113 7.62 22.69 2.42
CA CYS A 113 7.20 21.89 3.56
C CYS A 113 6.31 22.69 4.53
N GLU A 114 6.71 23.92 4.88
CA GLU A 114 5.92 24.81 5.75
C GLU A 114 4.53 25.07 5.17
N GLN A 115 4.46 25.40 3.87
CA GLN A 115 3.18 25.64 3.20
C GLN A 115 2.28 24.39 3.20
N ILE A 116 2.85 23.20 3.01
CA ILE A 116 2.08 21.94 3.07
C ILE A 116 1.62 21.65 4.50
N ILE A 117 2.45 21.93 5.52
CA ILE A 117 2.05 21.80 6.94
C ILE A 117 0.85 22.69 7.24
N ASP A 118 0.86 23.94 6.78
CA ASP A 118 -0.26 24.86 6.97
C ASP A 118 -1.53 24.32 6.31
N LEU A 119 -1.44 23.80 5.08
CA LEU A 119 -2.57 23.17 4.40
C LEU A 119 -3.11 21.97 5.18
N ILE A 120 -2.23 21.07 5.65
CA ILE A 120 -2.62 19.93 6.49
C ILE A 120 -3.40 20.42 7.71
N LYS A 121 -2.89 21.42 8.42
CA LYS A 121 -3.51 21.97 9.64
C LYS A 121 -4.91 22.54 9.40
N THR A 122 -5.19 23.11 8.23
CA THR A 122 -6.52 23.66 7.91
C THR A 122 -7.61 22.60 7.70
N LYS A 123 -7.24 21.33 7.45
CA LYS A 123 -8.16 20.26 7.03
C LYS A 123 -7.95 18.96 7.83
N LEU A 124 -7.46 19.06 9.06
CA LEU A 124 -7.24 17.89 9.92
C LEU A 124 -8.56 17.22 10.28
N ARG A 125 -8.69 15.93 9.95
CA ARG A 125 -9.69 15.01 10.53
C ARG A 125 -8.99 13.87 11.29
N PRO A 126 -9.62 13.24 12.29
CA PRO A 126 -9.10 11.99 12.85
C PRO A 126 -8.80 10.97 11.74
N SER A 127 -7.72 10.20 11.86
CA SER A 127 -7.32 9.26 10.82
C SER A 127 -8.25 8.04 10.80
N GLU A 128 -8.78 7.69 9.63
CA GLU A 128 -9.45 6.41 9.42
C GLU A 128 -8.42 5.29 9.22
N LEU A 129 -8.71 4.11 9.78
CA LEU A 129 -7.94 2.88 9.58
C LEU A 129 -8.49 2.16 8.35
N ALA A 130 -7.61 1.62 7.50
CA ALA A 130 -8.01 0.69 6.44
C ALA A 130 -8.32 -0.72 7.00
N SER A 131 -7.78 -1.03 8.19
CA SER A 131 -7.95 -2.30 8.88
C SER A 131 -9.14 -2.29 9.83
N PHE A 132 -9.81 -3.43 9.95
CA PHE A 132 -10.88 -3.69 10.93
C PHE A 132 -10.35 -3.80 12.38
N THR A 133 -9.28 -3.10 12.73
CA THR A 133 -8.86 -3.00 14.12
C THR A 133 -9.73 -1.97 14.82
N SER A 134 -10.57 -2.43 15.75
CA SER A 134 -11.42 -1.59 16.62
C SER A 134 -10.61 -0.77 17.65
N ASP A 135 -9.28 -0.81 17.56
CA ASP A 135 -8.37 -0.16 18.48
C ASP A 135 -8.10 1.28 18.02
N CYS A 136 -8.77 2.24 18.68
CA CYS A 136 -8.58 3.67 18.48
C CYS A 136 -7.13 4.13 18.75
N GLU A 137 -6.30 3.31 19.40
CA GLU A 137 -4.88 3.60 19.64
C GLU A 137 -3.95 3.11 18.51
N PHE A 138 -4.46 2.36 17.53
CA PHE A 138 -3.64 1.81 16.45
C PHE A 138 -3.02 2.92 15.59
N ARG A 139 -3.80 3.95 15.30
CA ARG A 139 -3.35 5.18 14.65
C ARG A 139 -3.97 6.37 15.36
N THR A 140 -3.13 7.14 16.03
CA THR A 140 -3.57 8.30 16.81
C THR A 140 -3.31 9.63 16.10
N SER A 141 -2.80 9.59 14.86
CA SER A 141 -2.57 10.78 14.04
C SER A 141 -3.87 11.43 13.56
N ARG A 142 -3.75 12.65 13.04
CA ARG A 142 -4.77 13.27 12.20
C ARG A 142 -4.37 13.17 10.72
N THR A 143 -5.33 12.91 9.86
CA THR A 143 -5.15 12.74 8.41
C THR A 143 -5.82 13.86 7.65
N CYS A 144 -5.23 14.22 6.52
CA CYS A 144 -5.81 15.09 5.51
C CYS A 144 -5.58 14.49 4.13
N ASP A 145 -6.64 14.32 3.34
CA ASP A 145 -6.50 13.92 1.94
C ASP A 145 -6.21 15.19 1.11
N LEU A 146 -4.93 15.45 0.89
CA LEU A 146 -4.45 16.69 0.27
C LEU A 146 -4.84 16.80 -1.21
N GLY A 147 -5.09 15.69 -1.90
CA GLY A 147 -5.59 15.73 -3.28
C GLY A 147 -7.05 16.16 -3.42
N ALA A 148 -7.82 16.19 -2.33
CA ALA A 148 -9.13 16.85 -2.31
C ALA A 148 -9.00 18.39 -2.21
N ILE A 149 -7.79 18.89 -1.92
CA ILE A 149 -7.48 20.31 -1.90
C ILE A 149 -6.91 20.65 -3.27
N ASP A 150 -7.71 21.30 -4.11
CA ASP A 150 -7.26 21.82 -5.41
C ASP A 150 -6.22 22.93 -5.19
N ASN A 151 -4.97 22.52 -4.98
CA ASN A 151 -3.86 23.39 -4.61
C ASN A 151 -2.68 23.21 -5.58
N PRO A 152 -2.21 24.28 -6.25
CA PRO A 152 -1.10 24.20 -7.19
C PRO A 152 0.21 23.65 -6.59
N LEU A 153 0.47 23.88 -5.30
CA LEU A 153 1.66 23.35 -4.62
C LEU A 153 1.61 21.82 -4.54
N ILE A 154 0.45 21.25 -4.18
CA ILE A 154 0.27 19.80 -4.09
C ILE A 154 0.40 19.17 -5.48
N GLN A 155 -0.21 19.78 -6.50
CA GLN A 155 -0.07 19.31 -7.89
C GLN A 155 1.39 19.34 -8.36
N MET A 156 2.14 20.41 -8.04
CA MET A 156 3.56 20.50 -8.38
C MET A 156 4.39 19.42 -7.67
N VAL A 157 4.11 19.15 -6.40
CA VAL A 157 4.78 18.10 -5.63
C VAL A 157 4.47 16.71 -6.20
N ASP A 158 3.21 16.46 -6.57
CA ASP A 158 2.79 15.21 -7.21
C ASP A 158 3.52 14.99 -8.53
N GLN A 159 3.59 16.01 -9.40
CA GLN A 159 4.36 15.94 -10.64
C GLN A 159 5.85 15.65 -10.40
N ARG A 160 6.43 16.21 -9.33
CA ARG A 160 7.81 15.93 -8.92
C ARG A 160 7.98 14.47 -8.48
N ILE A 161 7.02 13.92 -7.74
CA ILE A 161 7.02 12.53 -7.31
C ILE A 161 6.87 11.59 -8.52
N TYR A 162 5.95 11.87 -9.44
CA TYR A 162 5.76 11.08 -10.67
C TYR A 162 7.04 11.03 -11.52
N LYS A 163 7.70 12.18 -11.66
CA LYS A 163 8.98 12.27 -12.37
C LYS A 163 10.10 11.51 -11.65
N LEU A 164 10.16 11.56 -10.31
CA LEU A 164 11.15 10.82 -9.53
C LEU A 164 10.98 9.31 -9.68
N MET A 165 9.73 8.83 -9.60
CA MET A 165 9.42 7.40 -9.68
C MET A 165 9.33 6.88 -11.11
N ASN A 166 9.23 7.78 -12.09
CA ASN A 166 8.94 7.46 -13.49
C ASN A 166 7.66 6.62 -13.63
N ILE A 167 6.64 6.96 -12.83
CA ILE A 167 5.31 6.33 -12.81
C ILE A 167 4.28 7.40 -13.18
N GLU A 168 3.31 7.02 -14.02
CA GLU A 168 2.26 7.92 -14.49
C GLU A 168 1.23 8.21 -13.39
N ALA A 169 0.61 9.39 -13.45
CA ALA A 169 -0.37 9.84 -12.46
C ALA A 169 -1.59 8.90 -12.33
N GLY A 170 -1.95 8.17 -13.39
CA GLY A 170 -3.07 7.21 -13.36
C GLY A 170 -2.89 6.06 -12.37
N PHE A 171 -1.65 5.74 -11.99
CA PHE A 171 -1.34 4.72 -10.98
C PHE A 171 -1.30 5.28 -9.56
N ALA A 172 -1.39 6.60 -9.38
CA ALA A 172 -1.15 7.25 -8.11
C ALA A 172 -2.45 7.41 -7.32
N GLU A 173 -2.42 7.07 -6.03
CA GLU A 173 -3.46 7.49 -5.10
C GLU A 173 -3.33 8.98 -4.76
N VAL A 174 -4.40 9.52 -4.17
CA VAL A 174 -4.40 10.88 -3.62
C VAL A 174 -3.31 11.02 -2.54
N THR A 175 -2.57 12.14 -2.56
CA THR A 175 -1.57 12.44 -1.51
C THR A 175 -2.27 12.56 -0.17
N GLN A 176 -1.79 11.80 0.81
CA GLN A 176 -2.28 11.88 2.17
C GLN A 176 -1.27 12.63 3.05
N GLY A 177 -1.72 13.67 3.74
CA GLY A 177 -0.97 14.34 4.80
C GLY A 177 -1.30 13.74 6.17
N GLN A 178 -0.30 13.56 7.01
CA GLN A 178 -0.47 13.10 8.38
C GLN A 178 0.24 14.05 9.37
N TYR A 179 -0.42 14.33 10.49
CA TYR A 179 0.09 15.17 11.57
C TYR A 179 0.03 14.41 12.90
N TYR A 180 1.15 14.39 13.62
CA TYR A 180 1.34 13.72 14.90
C TYR A 180 1.78 14.72 15.96
N GLU A 181 1.02 14.80 17.04
CA GLU A 181 1.36 15.53 18.27
C GLU A 181 2.19 14.65 19.21
N VAL A 182 2.70 15.23 20.29
CA VAL A 182 3.41 14.50 21.35
C VAL A 182 2.57 13.32 21.85
N GLY A 183 3.19 12.15 21.91
CA GLY A 183 2.57 10.87 22.29
C GLY A 183 1.89 10.13 21.12
N GLN A 184 1.56 10.80 20.02
CA GLN A 184 0.92 10.15 18.88
C GLN A 184 1.89 9.29 18.08
N GLN A 185 1.37 8.19 17.55
CA GLN A 185 2.11 7.16 16.82
C GLN A 185 1.22 6.47 15.78
N PHE A 186 1.84 5.62 14.98
CA PHE A 186 1.15 4.66 14.12
C PHE A 186 1.80 3.31 14.32
N LYS A 187 1.04 2.34 14.87
CA LYS A 187 1.52 0.98 15.15
C LYS A 187 2.00 0.29 13.87
N ALA A 188 2.74 -0.80 14.06
CA ALA A 188 3.32 -1.60 12.99
C ALA A 188 2.27 -2.01 11.93
N HIS A 189 2.52 -1.67 10.68
CA HIS A 189 1.67 -1.98 9.55
C HIS A 189 2.50 -2.11 8.26
N THR A 190 1.84 -2.58 7.21
CA THR A 190 2.34 -2.56 5.84
C THR A 190 1.44 -1.67 4.99
N ASP A 191 1.98 -1.17 3.89
CA ASP A 191 1.21 -0.32 3.00
C ASP A 191 0.39 -1.11 1.98
N TYR A 192 0.82 -2.33 1.64
CA TYR A 192 -0.01 -3.24 0.85
C TYR A 192 -1.20 -3.72 1.67
N PHE A 193 -2.31 -3.98 1.00
CA PHE A 193 -3.55 -4.48 1.58
C PHE A 193 -3.48 -5.96 1.92
N GLU A 194 -3.99 -6.33 3.10
CA GLU A 194 -4.05 -7.72 3.57
C GLU A 194 -5.48 -8.27 3.58
N GLY A 195 -5.64 -9.55 3.21
CA GLY A 195 -6.90 -10.28 3.32
C GLY A 195 -8.09 -9.54 2.70
N GLU A 196 -9.11 -9.27 3.51
CA GLU A 196 -10.34 -8.55 3.11
C GLU A 196 -10.06 -7.12 2.63
N GLU A 197 -8.98 -6.48 3.07
CA GLU A 197 -8.64 -5.12 2.59
C GLU A 197 -8.30 -5.12 1.11
N LEU A 198 -7.65 -6.18 0.60
CA LEU A 198 -7.34 -6.28 -0.82
C LEU A 198 -8.63 -6.45 -1.62
N THR A 199 -9.61 -7.18 -1.10
CA THR A 199 -10.93 -7.31 -1.72
C THR A 199 -11.68 -5.98 -1.73
N ASN A 200 -11.68 -5.27 -0.60
CA ASN A 200 -12.46 -4.04 -0.41
C ASN A 200 -11.83 -2.80 -1.06
N HIS A 201 -10.51 -2.68 -1.00
CA HIS A 201 -9.77 -1.50 -1.45
C HIS A 201 -8.96 -1.75 -2.72
N GLY A 202 -8.71 -3.02 -3.10
CA GLY A 202 -7.94 -3.35 -4.30
C GLY A 202 -8.63 -2.86 -5.57
N GLY A 203 -9.93 -3.18 -5.68
CA GLY A 203 -10.76 -2.76 -6.82
C GLY A 203 -10.09 -3.03 -8.16
N LYS A 204 -10.25 -2.11 -9.11
CA LYS A 204 -9.62 -2.18 -10.44
C LYS A 204 -8.13 -1.85 -10.43
N MET A 205 -7.66 -1.11 -9.41
CA MET A 205 -6.28 -0.62 -9.34
C MET A 205 -5.30 -1.65 -8.75
N GLY A 206 -5.80 -2.74 -8.16
CA GLY A 206 -4.99 -3.85 -7.64
C GLY A 206 -4.32 -3.55 -6.29
N GLN A 207 -3.07 -3.94 -6.12
CA GLN A 207 -2.31 -3.74 -4.87
C GLN A 207 -1.51 -2.42 -4.89
N ARG A 208 -1.08 -1.93 -3.72
CA ARG A 208 -0.05 -0.88 -3.61
C ARG A 208 1.33 -1.44 -3.93
N THR A 209 2.05 -0.74 -4.81
CA THR A 209 3.44 -1.03 -5.21
C THR A 209 4.40 -0.16 -4.40
N TYR A 210 4.79 0.99 -4.94
CA TYR A 210 5.71 1.91 -4.28
C TYR A 210 4.99 2.88 -3.34
N THR A 211 5.65 3.16 -2.22
CA THR A 211 5.32 4.28 -1.34
C THR A 211 6.42 5.33 -1.40
N VAL A 212 6.03 6.61 -1.46
CA VAL A 212 6.90 7.76 -1.26
C VAL A 212 6.38 8.54 -0.06
N MET A 213 7.11 8.50 1.05
CA MET A 213 6.80 9.27 2.27
C MET A 213 7.81 10.39 2.44
N ILE A 214 7.36 11.62 2.68
CA ILE A 214 8.22 12.80 2.80
C ILE A 214 8.00 13.45 4.17
N TYR A 215 9.08 13.68 4.89
CA TYR A 215 9.07 14.46 6.13
C TYR A 215 8.96 15.94 5.83
N LEU A 216 8.02 16.64 6.47
CA LEU A 216 7.78 18.07 6.27
C LEU A 216 8.47 18.94 7.33
N ASN A 217 8.95 18.35 8.42
CA ASN A 217 9.70 19.06 9.44
C ASN A 217 10.72 18.16 10.13
N ASP A 218 11.74 18.79 10.71
CA ASP A 218 12.57 18.14 11.72
C ASP A 218 11.75 17.97 13.00
N VAL A 219 11.89 16.82 13.65
CA VAL A 219 11.21 16.52 14.91
C VAL A 219 12.21 16.64 16.05
N GLU A 220 11.85 17.36 17.10
CA GLU A 220 12.74 17.64 18.23
C GLU A 220 13.16 16.35 18.97
N ALA A 221 12.22 15.46 19.26
CA ALA A 221 12.51 14.13 19.80
C ALA A 221 11.43 13.09 19.42
N GLY A 222 11.84 11.84 19.20
CA GLY A 222 10.96 10.74 18.79
C GLY A 222 10.54 10.81 17.31
N GLY A 223 9.38 10.24 16.98
CA GLY A 223 8.74 10.39 15.66
C GLY A 223 9.41 9.64 14.50
N ALA A 224 10.43 8.81 14.73
CA ALA A 224 11.11 8.10 13.65
C ALA A 224 10.17 7.11 12.95
N THR A 225 10.38 6.89 11.65
CA THR A 225 9.76 5.76 10.95
C THR A 225 10.69 4.56 11.04
N ARG A 226 10.26 3.52 11.74
CA ARG A 226 11.02 2.29 12.02
C ARG A 226 10.54 1.17 11.10
N PHE A 227 11.43 0.64 10.28
CA PHE A 227 11.26 -0.62 9.56
C PHE A 227 11.74 -1.76 10.47
N ILE A 228 10.79 -2.51 11.01
CA ILE A 228 11.00 -3.41 12.15
C ILE A 228 11.89 -4.59 11.75
N ARG A 229 11.59 -5.23 10.61
CA ARG A 229 12.33 -6.42 10.15
C ARG A 229 13.73 -6.09 9.60
N GLN A 230 13.99 -4.81 9.34
CA GLN A 230 15.26 -4.29 8.79
C GLN A 230 16.14 -3.73 9.89
N ASN A 231 15.60 -3.65 11.12
CA ASN A 231 16.23 -2.96 12.24
C ASN A 231 16.72 -1.54 11.86
N LYS A 232 15.95 -0.83 11.03
CA LYS A 232 16.32 0.49 10.48
C LYS A 232 15.29 1.53 10.90
N ALA A 233 15.77 2.69 11.33
CA ALA A 233 14.92 3.85 11.57
C ALA A 233 15.41 5.07 10.82
N PHE A 234 14.45 5.82 10.30
CA PHE A 234 14.66 7.11 9.66
C PHE A 234 14.18 8.19 10.61
N LYS A 235 15.11 9.02 11.08
CA LYS A 235 14.75 10.21 11.84
C LYS A 235 14.09 11.22 10.90
N PRO A 236 13.02 11.90 11.33
CA PRO A 236 12.40 12.94 10.52
C PRO A 236 13.41 14.04 10.21
N LYS A 237 13.60 14.30 8.93
CA LYS A 237 14.48 15.36 8.41
C LYS A 237 13.72 16.16 7.38
N GLN A 238 13.56 17.46 7.58
CA GLN A 238 12.72 18.28 6.72
C GLN A 238 13.08 18.13 5.23
N GLY A 239 12.07 17.86 4.40
CA GLY A 239 12.20 17.69 2.96
C GLY A 239 12.81 16.35 2.53
N MET A 240 13.17 15.45 3.44
CA MET A 240 13.69 14.13 3.10
C MET A 240 12.55 13.17 2.72
N ALA A 241 12.68 12.51 1.58
CA ALA A 241 11.81 11.40 1.16
C ALA A 241 12.40 10.05 1.58
N VAL A 242 11.53 9.11 1.94
CA VAL A 242 11.81 7.69 2.13
C VAL A 242 10.90 6.92 1.17
N ILE A 243 11.47 6.01 0.40
CA ILE A 243 10.80 5.33 -0.71
C ILE A 243 11.01 3.84 -0.57
N TRP A 244 9.95 3.04 -0.72
CA TRP A 244 10.06 1.59 -0.71
C TRP A 244 9.06 0.91 -1.63
N ASN A 245 9.38 -0.30 -2.05
CA ASN A 245 8.46 -1.20 -2.74
C ASN A 245 7.75 -2.10 -1.74
N SER A 246 6.42 -2.05 -1.70
CA SER A 246 5.57 -2.84 -0.82
C SER A 246 5.41 -4.30 -1.29
N LEU A 247 5.88 -4.62 -2.50
CA LEU A 247 5.79 -5.95 -3.09
C LEU A 247 7.15 -6.63 -3.24
N THR A 248 7.11 -7.96 -3.30
CA THR A 248 8.22 -8.80 -3.75
C THR A 248 8.26 -8.88 -5.28
N ASP A 249 9.31 -9.48 -5.85
CA ASP A 249 9.42 -9.73 -7.30
C ASP A 249 8.29 -10.64 -7.85
N ASN A 250 7.64 -11.40 -6.96
CA ASN A 250 6.48 -12.22 -7.28
C ASN A 250 5.14 -11.46 -7.15
N LEU A 251 5.18 -10.14 -6.99
CA LEU A 251 4.02 -9.25 -6.86
C LEU A 251 3.12 -9.52 -5.64
N VAL A 252 3.62 -10.28 -4.67
CA VAL A 252 2.95 -10.49 -3.38
C VAL A 252 3.47 -9.50 -2.34
N GLY A 253 2.63 -9.16 -1.36
CA GLY A 253 2.97 -8.26 -0.26
C GLY A 253 4.27 -8.66 0.43
N ASN A 254 5.18 -7.71 0.56
CA ASN A 254 6.48 -7.93 1.18
C ASN A 254 6.41 -7.58 2.66
N GLY A 255 6.27 -8.59 3.52
CA GLY A 255 6.22 -8.40 4.97
C GLY A 255 7.50 -7.79 5.57
N ASN A 256 8.61 -7.74 4.82
CA ASN A 256 9.80 -6.97 5.19
C ASN A 256 9.58 -5.45 5.10
N THR A 257 8.43 -4.98 4.64
CA THR A 257 8.08 -3.55 4.66
C THR A 257 7.35 -3.14 5.94
N LEU A 258 7.20 -4.07 6.91
CA LEU A 258 6.54 -3.80 8.19
C LEU A 258 7.22 -2.64 8.91
N HIS A 259 6.48 -1.54 9.04
CA HIS A 259 7.00 -0.30 9.59
C HIS A 259 5.99 0.37 10.53
N GLN A 260 6.50 1.28 11.36
CA GLN A 260 5.71 2.05 12.30
C GLN A 260 6.23 3.48 12.40
N ALA A 261 5.34 4.41 12.77
CA ALA A 261 5.76 5.72 13.24
C ALA A 261 5.91 5.66 14.77
N GLU A 262 7.14 5.79 15.26
CA GLU A 262 7.41 5.84 16.70
C GLU A 262 6.77 7.09 17.34
N PRO A 263 6.40 7.03 18.64
CA PRO A 263 5.83 8.17 19.34
C PRO A 263 6.66 9.44 19.21
N VAL A 264 6.00 10.58 18.96
CA VAL A 264 6.64 11.89 19.11
C VAL A 264 6.86 12.16 20.59
N GLN A 265 8.08 12.51 20.98
CA GLN A 265 8.44 12.80 22.37
C GLN A 265 8.49 14.31 22.65
N ALA A 266 8.90 15.11 21.67
CA ALA A 266 8.89 16.57 21.72
C ALA A 266 8.64 17.18 20.33
N GLY A 267 8.00 18.35 20.29
CA GLY A 267 7.57 19.00 19.05
C GLY A 267 6.34 18.34 18.42
N TYR A 268 6.35 18.20 17.10
CA TYR A 268 5.32 17.52 16.32
C TYR A 268 5.95 16.89 15.07
N LYS A 269 5.30 15.90 14.45
CA LYS A 269 5.72 15.32 13.17
C LYS A 269 4.64 15.57 12.12
N ALA A 270 5.04 16.05 10.95
CA ALA A 270 4.20 16.14 9.78
C ALA A 270 4.85 15.43 8.59
N VAL A 271 4.07 14.63 7.88
CA VAL A 271 4.51 13.90 6.69
C VAL A 271 3.44 13.98 5.60
N ILE A 272 3.85 13.82 4.34
CA ILE A 272 2.95 13.41 3.27
C ILE A 272 3.35 12.04 2.76
N THR A 273 2.36 11.27 2.32
CA THR A 273 2.54 9.93 1.78
C THR A 273 1.81 9.83 0.44
N LYS A 274 2.49 9.27 -0.55
CA LYS A 274 1.96 8.96 -1.87
C LYS A 274 2.12 7.47 -2.13
N TRP A 275 1.01 6.81 -2.44
CA TRP A 275 1.00 5.40 -2.83
C TRP A 275 0.78 5.26 -4.34
N PHE A 276 1.44 4.27 -4.92
CA PHE A 276 1.24 3.83 -6.30
C PHE A 276 0.59 2.46 -6.35
N ARG A 277 -0.14 2.19 -7.43
CA ARG A 277 -0.98 1.00 -7.64
C ARG A 277 -0.41 0.10 -8.72
N GLN A 278 -0.92 -1.13 -8.81
CA GLN A 278 -0.57 -2.05 -9.89
C GLN A 278 -1.18 -1.64 -11.22
N HIS A 279 -2.40 -1.10 -11.20
CA HIS A 279 -3.14 -0.70 -12.39
C HIS A 279 -3.63 0.75 -12.28
N GLN A 280 -3.96 1.34 -13.44
CA GLN A 280 -4.50 2.69 -13.51
C GLN A 280 -5.98 2.74 -13.06
N ALA A 281 -6.43 3.90 -12.60
CA ALA A 281 -7.80 4.15 -12.15
C ALA A 281 -8.84 4.11 -13.28
#